data_AF-S7V710-F1
#
_entry.id   AF-S7V710-F1
#
_cell.length_a   1.000
_cell.length_b   1.000
_cell.length_c   1.000
_cell.angle_alpha   90.00
_cell.angle_beta   90.00
_cell.angle_gamma   90.00
#
_symmetry.space_group_name_H-M   'P 1'
#
loop_
_entity.id
_entity.type
_entity.pdbx_description
1 polymer ?
#
loop_
_entity_poly.entity_id
_entity_poly.type
_entity_poly.pdbx_seq_one_letter_code
_entity_poly.pdbx_strand_id
1 'polypeptide(L)'
;MPLSLCTDDSTLLSIDGAFLTSVARQFWLPHISPADVRKDVEEQGFDVLETFMTLIREVPDSLDDRQVGEKQNLFAKRRYALELAGATVIPSPAHRMDQGYKQSDDQRLVVASLSFCLRLKPRFLCLVAGDRDYIPLVEELRSQGIRTLLLTHKDFCANDLERVCWRVQQLEARLGLKPSQRPAEPRERSGLPADEPYADSDE
;
A
#
# COMPACT_ATOMS: atom_id res chain seq x y z
N MET A 1 -11.54 -24.22 7.44
CA MET A 1 -12.98 -24.39 7.15
C MET A 1 -13.45 -23.20 6.34
N PRO A 2 -14.02 -23.39 5.14
CA PRO A 2 -14.65 -22.30 4.42
C PRO A 2 -15.90 -21.88 5.19
N LEU A 3 -16.01 -20.59 5.52
CA LEU A 3 -17.24 -20.05 6.10
C LEU A 3 -18.27 -19.98 4.98
N SER A 4 -19.42 -20.60 5.18
CA SER A 4 -20.64 -20.20 4.48
C SER A 4 -20.99 -18.81 5.02
N LEU A 5 -20.44 -17.77 4.38
CA LEU A 5 -20.81 -16.39 4.63
C LEU A 5 -22.15 -16.17 3.91
N CYS A 6 -23.14 -15.66 4.63
CA CYS A 6 -24.32 -15.09 3.99
C CYS A 6 -23.83 -13.99 3.05
N THR A 7 -24.41 -13.91 1.86
CA THR A 7 -24.04 -13.03 0.73
C THR A 7 -24.15 -11.52 1.02
N ASP A 8 -24.28 -11.10 2.28
CA ASP A 8 -24.61 -9.74 2.70
C ASP A 8 -23.67 -9.19 3.78
N ASP A 9 -22.52 -9.84 4.04
CA ASP A 9 -21.54 -9.34 5.02
C ASP A 9 -20.76 -8.14 4.42
N SER A 10 -21.30 -6.94 4.62
CA SER A 10 -20.70 -5.69 4.13
C SER A 10 -19.38 -5.36 4.83
N THR A 11 -18.43 -4.83 4.04
CA THR A 11 -17.08 -4.49 4.52
C THR A 11 -16.58 -3.17 3.94
N LEU A 12 -15.74 -2.49 4.71
CA LEU A 12 -14.89 -1.41 4.21
C LEU A 12 -13.49 -1.95 3.97
N LEU A 13 -12.89 -1.69 2.80
CA LEU A 13 -11.50 -2.03 2.53
C LEU A 13 -10.61 -0.80 2.78
N SER A 14 -9.63 -0.93 3.67
CA SER A 14 -8.72 0.14 4.06
C SER A 14 -7.28 -0.31 3.88
N ILE A 15 -6.53 0.37 3.01
CA ILE A 15 -5.22 -0.06 2.54
C ILE A 15 -4.17 0.98 2.90
N ASP A 16 -3.20 0.56 3.71
CA ASP A 16 -1.96 1.30 3.87
C ASP A 16 -1.09 1.09 2.62
N GLY A 17 -0.97 2.14 1.81
CA GLY A 17 -0.21 2.10 0.57
C GLY A 17 1.30 1.94 0.78
N ALA A 18 1.85 2.44 1.89
CA ALA A 18 3.27 2.28 2.21
C ALA A 18 3.58 0.84 2.61
N PHE A 19 2.71 0.25 3.44
CA PHE A 19 2.74 -1.17 3.76
C PHE A 19 2.63 -2.03 2.50
N LEU A 20 1.61 -1.79 1.66
CA LEU A 20 1.37 -2.60 0.46
C LEU A 20 2.54 -2.53 -0.53
N THR A 21 3.15 -1.33 -0.67
CA THR A 21 4.38 -1.15 -1.46
C THR A 21 5.55 -1.96 -0.89
N SER A 22 5.68 -2.01 0.43
CA SER A 22 6.73 -2.77 1.10
C SER A 22 6.56 -4.28 0.90
N VAL A 23 5.31 -4.78 0.95
CA VAL A 23 5.01 -6.18 0.60
C VAL A 23 5.33 -6.46 -0.87
N ALA A 24 4.88 -5.62 -1.81
CA ALA A 24 5.17 -5.82 -3.24
C ALA A 24 6.68 -5.99 -3.51
N ARG A 25 7.51 -5.21 -2.82
CA ARG A 25 8.98 -5.30 -2.92
C ARG A 25 9.54 -6.64 -2.43
N GLN A 26 8.97 -7.24 -1.37
CA GLN A 26 9.40 -8.57 -0.88
C GLN A 26 9.22 -9.66 -1.95
N PHE A 27 8.25 -9.48 -2.85
CA PHE A 27 7.94 -10.42 -3.93
C PHE A 27 8.47 -9.96 -5.30
N TRP A 28 9.31 -8.93 -5.36
CA TRP A 28 9.83 -8.31 -6.59
C TRP A 28 8.73 -7.89 -7.58
N LEU A 29 7.57 -7.51 -7.06
CA LEU A 29 6.47 -7.00 -7.86
C LEU A 29 6.61 -5.48 -8.02
N PRO A 30 6.25 -4.91 -9.18
CA PRO A 30 6.26 -3.47 -9.37
C PRO A 30 5.25 -2.77 -8.45
N HIS A 31 4.11 -3.41 -8.20
CA HIS A 31 3.06 -2.98 -7.28
C HIS A 31 2.10 -4.15 -7.01
N ILE A 32 1.25 -3.99 -6.00
CA ILE A 32 0.03 -4.79 -5.81
C ILE A 32 -1.15 -3.84 -6.00
N SER A 33 -2.11 -4.18 -6.86
CA SER A 33 -3.25 -3.31 -7.16
C SER A 33 -4.31 -3.40 -6.05
N PRO A 34 -4.92 -2.27 -5.64
CA PRO A 34 -6.09 -2.32 -4.75
C PRO A 34 -7.28 -3.07 -5.38
N ALA A 35 -7.36 -3.15 -6.72
CA ALA A 35 -8.37 -3.93 -7.41
C ALA A 35 -8.20 -5.44 -7.17
N ASP A 36 -6.96 -5.94 -7.11
CA ASP A 36 -6.68 -7.35 -6.85
C ASP A 36 -7.06 -7.73 -5.42
N VAL A 37 -6.76 -6.85 -4.47
CA VAL A 37 -7.17 -7.02 -3.06
C VAL A 37 -8.68 -6.98 -2.93
N ARG A 38 -9.34 -5.99 -3.57
CA ARG A 38 -10.80 -5.87 -3.56
C ARG A 38 -11.45 -7.14 -4.12
N LYS A 39 -10.98 -7.62 -5.27
CA LYS A 39 -11.46 -8.83 -5.90
C LYS A 39 -11.31 -10.05 -4.98
N ASP A 40 -10.15 -10.24 -4.35
CA ASP A 40 -9.92 -11.33 -3.39
C ASP A 40 -10.88 -11.28 -2.20
N VAL A 41 -11.20 -10.08 -1.70
CA VAL A 41 -12.17 -9.88 -0.61
C VAL A 41 -13.60 -10.19 -1.09
N GLU A 42 -13.99 -9.71 -2.26
CA GLU A 42 -15.30 -10.00 -2.86
C GLU A 42 -15.48 -11.50 -3.18
N GLU A 43 -14.43 -12.19 -3.63
CA GLU A 43 -14.44 -13.65 -3.87
C GLU A 43 -14.62 -14.47 -2.58
N GLN A 44 -14.43 -13.88 -1.39
CA GLN A 44 -14.83 -14.52 -0.13
C GLN A 44 -16.29 -14.31 0.24
N GLY A 45 -17.05 -13.55 -0.56
CA GLY A 45 -18.45 -13.25 -0.30
C GLY A 45 -18.68 -12.02 0.58
N PHE A 46 -17.70 -11.13 0.72
CA PHE A 46 -17.91 -9.81 1.33
C PHE A 46 -18.40 -8.81 0.28
N ASP A 47 -19.36 -7.98 0.64
CA ASP A 47 -19.76 -6.82 -0.17
C ASP A 47 -18.89 -5.61 0.18
N VAL A 48 -17.94 -5.26 -0.70
CA VAL A 48 -16.99 -4.15 -0.47
C VAL A 48 -17.66 -2.82 -0.81
N LEU A 49 -18.07 -2.09 0.22
CA LEU A 49 -18.78 -0.82 0.09
C LEU A 49 -17.89 0.29 -0.48
N GLU A 50 -16.62 0.33 -0.05
CA GLU A 50 -15.65 1.36 -0.42
C GLU A 50 -14.22 0.84 -0.20
N THR A 51 -13.27 1.35 -0.98
CA THR A 51 -11.85 1.00 -0.90
C THR A 51 -11.02 2.26 -0.68
N PHE A 52 -10.49 2.47 0.53
CA PHE A 52 -9.53 3.54 0.80
C PHE A 52 -8.10 3.06 0.61
N MET A 53 -7.26 3.92 0.02
CA MET A 53 -5.82 3.69 -0.04
C MET A 53 -5.03 4.98 0.16
N THR A 54 -4.03 4.95 1.05
CA THR A 54 -3.11 6.10 1.20
C THR A 54 -2.14 6.18 0.03
N LEU A 55 -1.83 7.40 -0.40
CA LEU A 55 -0.79 7.67 -1.38
C LEU A 55 0.12 8.78 -0.86
N ILE A 56 1.39 8.42 -0.63
CA ILE A 56 2.42 9.36 -0.22
C ILE A 56 2.67 10.38 -1.34
N ARG A 57 2.62 11.66 -0.98
CA ARG A 57 3.12 12.74 -1.81
C ARG A 57 4.58 13.00 -1.44
N GLU A 58 5.47 12.48 -2.27
CA GLU A 58 6.92 12.66 -2.12
C GLU A 58 7.31 14.14 -2.17
N VAL A 59 8.30 14.51 -1.36
CA VAL A 59 8.88 15.85 -1.35
C VAL A 59 10.06 15.88 -2.34
N PRO A 60 10.14 16.88 -3.22
CA PRO A 60 11.31 17.08 -4.08
C PRO A 60 12.59 17.26 -3.26
N ASP A 61 13.71 16.71 -3.74
CA ASP A 61 15.01 16.86 -3.07
C ASP A 61 15.58 18.28 -3.21
N SER A 62 15.11 19.03 -4.21
CA SER A 62 15.43 20.42 -4.50
C SER A 62 14.17 21.18 -4.92
N LEU A 63 14.22 22.51 -4.81
CA LEU A 63 13.13 23.40 -5.24
C LEU A 63 13.22 23.75 -6.74
N ASP A 64 13.98 23.01 -7.52
CA ASP A 64 14.04 23.16 -8.96
C ASP A 64 12.67 22.84 -9.60
N ASP A 65 12.19 23.73 -10.47
CA ASP A 65 10.87 23.64 -11.07
C ASP A 65 10.66 22.31 -11.80
N ARG A 66 11.71 21.77 -12.42
CA ARG A 66 11.64 20.47 -13.12
C ARG A 66 11.37 19.35 -12.12
N GLN A 67 12.12 19.30 -11.03
CA GLN A 67 11.96 18.24 -10.03
C GLN A 67 10.61 18.35 -9.30
N VAL A 68 10.19 19.56 -8.98
CA VAL A 68 8.85 19.83 -8.41
C VAL A 68 7.77 19.33 -9.36
N GLY A 69 7.86 19.68 -10.65
CA GLY A 69 6.93 19.24 -11.68
C GLY A 69 6.91 17.71 -11.87
N GLU A 70 8.07 17.05 -11.90
CA GLU A 70 8.20 15.60 -12.02
C GLU A 70 7.50 14.87 -10.86
N LYS A 71 7.75 15.27 -9.61
CA LYS A 71 7.13 14.65 -8.42
C LYS A 71 5.61 14.87 -8.39
N GLN A 72 5.14 16.07 -8.76
CA GLN A 72 3.71 16.36 -8.85
C GLN A 72 3.01 15.53 -9.94
N ASN A 73 3.62 15.45 -11.13
CA ASN A 73 3.10 14.66 -12.24
C ASN A 73 3.07 13.17 -11.90
N LEU A 74 4.10 12.65 -11.23
CA LEU A 74 4.14 11.26 -10.79
C LEU A 74 3.05 10.96 -9.76
N PHE A 75 2.86 11.85 -8.78
CA PHE A 75 1.78 11.73 -7.80
C PHE A 75 0.41 11.70 -8.49
N ALA A 76 0.14 12.63 -9.42
CA ALA A 76 -1.12 12.69 -10.14
C ALA A 76 -1.38 11.42 -10.97
N LYS A 77 -0.35 10.90 -11.67
CA LYS A 77 -0.45 9.65 -12.43
C LYS A 77 -0.73 8.44 -11.55
N ARG A 78 -0.03 8.31 -10.41
CA ARG A 78 -0.25 7.23 -9.45
C ARG A 78 -1.66 7.30 -8.86
N ARG A 79 -2.08 8.48 -8.43
CA ARG A 79 -3.43 8.72 -7.93
C ARG A 79 -4.49 8.29 -8.94
N TYR A 80 -4.38 8.76 -10.18
CA TYR A 80 -5.32 8.41 -11.24
C TYR A 80 -5.38 6.90 -11.50
N ALA A 81 -4.23 6.22 -11.52
CA ALA A 81 -4.18 4.77 -11.68
C ALA A 81 -4.88 4.02 -10.52
N LEU A 82 -4.70 4.47 -9.28
CA LEU A 82 -5.37 3.90 -8.11
C LEU A 82 -6.89 4.15 -8.13
N GLU A 83 -7.32 5.34 -8.56
CA GLU A 83 -8.74 5.69 -8.72
C GLU A 83 -9.40 4.84 -9.82
N LEU A 84 -8.71 4.61 -10.95
CA LEU A 84 -9.16 3.67 -11.98
C LEU A 84 -9.26 2.22 -11.48
N ALA A 85 -8.40 1.84 -10.53
CA ALA A 85 -8.46 0.55 -9.84
C ALA A 85 -9.55 0.49 -8.76
N GLY A 86 -10.40 1.51 -8.65
CA GLY A 86 -11.56 1.54 -7.75
C GLY A 86 -11.23 1.95 -6.32
N ALA A 87 -10.08 2.59 -6.07
CA ALA A 87 -9.72 3.10 -4.76
C ALA A 87 -10.03 4.60 -4.61
N THR A 88 -10.65 4.98 -3.50
CA THR A 88 -10.65 6.36 -3.02
C THR A 88 -9.28 6.68 -2.41
N VAL A 89 -8.49 7.46 -3.14
CA VAL A 89 -7.12 7.81 -2.74
C VAL A 89 -7.11 8.88 -1.67
N ILE A 90 -6.38 8.62 -0.58
CA ILE A 90 -6.13 9.56 0.51
C ILE A 90 -4.71 10.13 0.36
N PRO A 91 -4.56 11.41 -0.05
CA PRO A 91 -3.25 12.04 -0.15
C PRO A 91 -2.58 12.18 1.21
N SER A 92 -1.34 11.72 1.30
CA SER A 92 -0.50 11.80 2.50
C SER A 92 0.70 12.72 2.22
N PRO A 93 0.55 14.05 2.42
CA PRO A 93 1.65 14.97 2.29
C PRO A 93 2.72 14.67 3.34
N ALA A 94 3.98 14.69 2.93
CA ALA A 94 5.06 14.65 3.89
C ALA A 94 5.25 16.03 4.53
N HIS A 95 5.44 16.05 5.83
CA HIS A 95 5.75 17.25 6.60
C HIS A 95 7.22 17.23 7.01
N ARG A 96 7.88 18.38 6.85
CA ARG A 96 9.27 18.56 7.28
C ARG A 96 9.33 18.53 8.80
N MET A 97 10.24 17.74 9.34
CA MET A 97 10.63 17.69 10.74
C MET A 97 12.13 17.96 10.87
N ASP A 98 12.62 18.13 12.09
CA ASP A 98 14.03 18.47 12.35
C ASP A 98 15.04 17.45 11.77
N GLN A 99 14.62 16.17 11.60
CA GLN A 99 15.47 15.08 11.10
C GLN A 99 15.01 14.49 9.76
N GLY A 100 14.14 15.17 9.00
CA GLY A 100 13.72 14.70 7.68
C GLY A 100 12.25 14.99 7.38
N TYR A 101 11.57 14.04 6.74
CA TYR A 101 10.15 14.15 6.42
C TYR A 101 9.37 13.01 7.07
N LYS A 102 8.25 13.33 7.70
CA LYS A 102 7.31 12.35 8.23
C LYS A 102 5.99 12.46 7.48
N GLN A 103 5.40 11.32 7.13
CA GLN A 103 4.07 11.26 6.55
C GLN A 103 3.03 11.05 7.66
N SER A 104 1.82 11.53 7.42
CA SER A 104 0.66 11.33 8.31
C SER A 104 -0.32 10.33 7.68
N ASP A 105 0.17 9.39 6.89
CA ASP A 105 -0.62 8.39 6.19
C ASP A 105 -1.44 7.53 7.14
N ASP A 106 -0.84 6.98 8.19
CA ASP A 106 -1.57 6.16 9.17
C ASP A 106 -2.74 6.92 9.78
N GLN A 107 -2.49 8.14 10.26
CA GLN A 107 -3.51 9.00 10.87
C GLN A 107 -4.64 9.33 9.89
N ARG A 108 -4.31 9.61 8.64
CA ARG A 108 -5.32 9.95 7.61
C ARG A 108 -6.16 8.73 7.25
N LEU A 109 -5.54 7.56 7.14
CA LEU A 109 -6.25 6.30 6.88
C LEU A 109 -7.17 5.96 8.05
N VAL A 110 -6.69 6.09 9.29
CA VAL A 110 -7.48 5.91 10.52
C VAL A 110 -8.70 6.81 10.52
N VAL A 111 -8.52 8.12 10.29
CA VAL A 111 -9.64 9.08 10.31
C VAL A 111 -10.67 8.77 9.22
N ALA A 112 -10.22 8.50 7.99
CA ALA A 112 -11.12 8.17 6.88
C ALA A 112 -11.91 6.87 7.16
N SER A 113 -11.19 5.82 7.60
CA SER A 113 -11.77 4.50 7.88
C SER A 113 -12.78 4.57 9.01
N LEU A 114 -12.41 5.20 10.13
CA LEU A 114 -13.28 5.38 11.28
C LEU A 114 -14.55 6.16 10.90
N SER A 115 -14.39 7.30 10.21
CA SER A 115 -15.52 8.15 9.78
C SER A 115 -16.53 7.39 8.91
N PHE A 116 -16.05 6.58 7.97
CA PHE A 116 -16.92 5.79 7.11
C PHE A 116 -17.55 4.61 7.84
N CYS A 117 -16.77 3.86 8.62
CA CYS A 117 -17.28 2.74 9.40
C CYS A 117 -18.37 3.18 10.39
N LEU A 118 -18.20 4.30 11.09
CA LEU A 118 -19.21 4.80 12.02
C LEU A 118 -20.51 5.24 11.32
N ARG A 119 -20.41 5.72 10.07
CA ARG A 119 -21.54 6.19 9.27
C ARG A 119 -22.32 5.04 8.63
N LEU A 120 -21.61 4.14 7.97
CA LEU A 120 -22.20 3.05 7.18
C LEU A 120 -22.45 1.79 8.01
N LYS A 121 -21.78 1.67 9.16
CA LYS A 121 -21.82 0.51 10.07
C LYS A 121 -21.65 -0.82 9.33
N PRO A 122 -20.59 -0.97 8.50
CA PRO A 122 -20.30 -2.26 7.89
C PRO A 122 -20.05 -3.30 8.99
N ARG A 123 -20.32 -4.56 8.70
CA ARG A 123 -20.05 -5.63 9.66
C ARG A 123 -18.55 -5.83 9.88
N PHE A 124 -17.75 -5.55 8.84
CA PHE A 124 -16.31 -5.69 8.88
C PHE A 124 -15.56 -4.45 8.41
N LEU A 125 -14.36 -4.30 8.95
CA LEU A 125 -13.26 -3.57 8.34
C LEU A 125 -12.27 -4.60 7.81
N CYS A 126 -11.96 -4.59 6.52
CA CYS A 126 -10.79 -5.26 5.97
C CYS A 126 -9.62 -4.26 5.95
N LEU A 127 -8.65 -4.45 6.84
CA LEU A 127 -7.47 -3.61 6.99
C LEU A 127 -6.27 -4.30 6.33
N VAL A 128 -5.62 -3.64 5.37
CA VAL A 128 -4.37 -4.08 4.76
C VAL A 128 -3.24 -3.24 5.34
N ALA A 129 -2.62 -3.73 6.42
CA ALA A 129 -1.60 -3.00 7.16
C ALA A 129 -0.76 -3.95 8.02
N GLY A 130 0.23 -3.39 8.72
CA GLY A 130 1.04 -4.11 9.70
C GLY A 130 1.45 -3.30 10.93
N ASP A 131 1.29 -1.97 10.91
CA ASP A 131 1.76 -1.09 11.98
C ASP A 131 0.87 -1.11 13.24
N ARG A 132 1.48 -1.02 14.41
CA ARG A 132 0.78 -0.88 15.70
C ARG A 132 -0.05 0.40 15.77
N ASP A 133 0.24 1.41 14.96
CA ASP A 133 -0.47 2.69 14.96
C ASP A 133 -1.95 2.55 14.55
N TYR A 134 -2.34 1.40 13.98
CA TYR A 134 -3.74 1.05 13.67
C TYR A 134 -4.52 0.45 14.85
N ILE A 135 -3.88 0.10 15.98
CA ILE A 135 -4.56 -0.51 17.14
C ILE A 135 -5.75 0.34 17.64
N PRO A 136 -5.63 1.67 17.84
CA PRO A 136 -6.75 2.48 18.31
C PRO A 136 -7.97 2.44 17.38
N LEU A 137 -7.76 2.37 16.06
CA LEU A 137 -8.83 2.19 15.08
C LEU A 137 -9.56 0.86 15.30
N VAL A 138 -8.80 -0.23 15.44
CA VAL A 138 -9.35 -1.57 15.61
C VAL A 138 -10.15 -1.69 16.91
N GLU A 139 -9.62 -1.16 18.00
CA GLU A 139 -10.30 -1.19 19.31
C GLU A 139 -11.57 -0.34 19.33
N GLU A 140 -11.53 0.86 18.76
CA GLU A 140 -12.71 1.73 18.66
C GLU A 140 -13.80 1.05 17.83
N LEU A 141 -13.48 0.55 16.63
CA LEU A 141 -14.46 -0.12 15.78
C LEU A 141 -15.04 -1.39 16.41
N ARG A 142 -14.22 -2.15 17.13
CA ARG A 142 -14.66 -3.32 17.90
C ARG A 142 -15.69 -2.91 18.96
N SER A 143 -15.50 -1.79 19.65
CA SER A 143 -16.45 -1.27 20.63
C SER A 143 -17.81 -0.92 20.01
N GLN A 144 -17.81 -0.57 18.72
CA GLN A 144 -19.01 -0.28 17.91
C GLN A 144 -19.62 -1.53 17.27
N GLY A 145 -19.07 -2.72 17.54
CA GLY A 145 -19.54 -4.00 16.99
C GLY A 145 -19.01 -4.33 15.59
N ILE A 146 -18.06 -3.54 15.06
CA ILE A 146 -17.45 -3.75 13.74
C ILE A 146 -16.18 -4.58 13.92
N ARG A 147 -16.06 -5.69 13.17
CA ARG A 147 -14.94 -6.64 13.32
C ARG A 147 -13.84 -6.37 12.30
N THR A 148 -12.59 -6.48 12.71
CA THR A 148 -11.45 -6.27 11.80
C THR A 148 -10.88 -7.57 11.25
N LEU A 149 -10.88 -7.70 9.93
CA LEU A 149 -10.11 -8.65 9.14
C LEU A 149 -8.78 -7.98 8.78
N LEU A 150 -7.67 -8.50 9.28
CA LEU A 150 -6.34 -7.98 8.96
C LEU A 150 -5.74 -8.82 7.83
N LEU A 151 -5.42 -8.18 6.71
CA LEU A 151 -4.55 -8.74 5.67
C LEU A 151 -3.16 -8.15 5.85
N THR A 152 -2.18 -9.00 6.14
CA THR A 152 -0.83 -8.54 6.48
C THR A 152 0.24 -9.47 5.94
N HIS A 153 1.51 -9.12 6.13
CA HIS A 153 2.66 -9.99 5.84
C HIS A 153 3.37 -10.25 7.16
N LYS A 154 3.73 -11.51 7.43
CA LYS A 154 4.32 -11.96 8.70
C LYS A 154 5.47 -11.08 9.20
N ASP A 155 6.33 -10.59 8.32
CA ASP A 155 7.54 -9.85 8.70
C ASP A 155 7.27 -8.36 8.97
N PHE A 156 6.05 -7.90 8.70
CA PHE A 156 5.63 -6.50 8.85
C PHE A 156 4.46 -6.34 9.84
N CYS A 157 3.96 -7.42 10.43
CA CYS A 157 2.83 -7.38 11.35
C CYS A 157 3.30 -7.17 12.80
N ALA A 158 2.84 -6.11 13.45
CA ALA A 158 3.00 -5.93 14.88
C ALA A 158 2.17 -6.97 15.66
N ASN A 159 2.81 -7.70 16.58
CA ASN A 159 2.16 -8.73 17.40
C ASN A 159 0.93 -8.20 18.16
N ASP A 160 0.98 -6.96 18.65
CA ASP A 160 -0.15 -6.37 19.38
C ASP A 160 -1.33 -6.05 18.46
N LEU A 161 -1.08 -5.67 17.19
CA LEU A 161 -2.13 -5.49 16.19
C LEU A 161 -2.81 -6.82 15.87
N GLU A 162 -2.03 -7.90 15.74
CA GLU A 162 -2.56 -9.25 15.50
C GLU A 162 -3.56 -9.66 16.58
N ARG A 163 -3.23 -9.40 17.85
CA ARG A 163 -4.05 -9.75 19.02
C ARG A 163 -5.38 -9.01 19.08
N VAL A 164 -5.43 -7.77 18.58
CA VAL A 164 -6.67 -6.95 18.59
C VAL A 164 -7.52 -7.13 17.34
N CYS A 165 -7.01 -7.77 16.28
CA CYS A 165 -7.83 -8.08 15.11
C CYS A 165 -8.74 -9.30 15.36
N TRP A 166 -9.91 -9.34 14.70
CA TRP A 166 -10.83 -10.48 14.83
C TRP A 166 -10.28 -11.71 14.11
N ARG A 167 -9.64 -11.50 12.96
CA ARG A 167 -8.95 -12.53 12.19
C ARG A 167 -7.78 -11.90 11.44
N VAL A 168 -6.70 -12.65 11.32
CA VAL A 168 -5.49 -12.26 10.57
C VAL A 168 -5.23 -13.27 9.46
N GLN A 169 -4.90 -12.79 8.27
CA GLN A 169 -4.59 -13.60 7.09
C GLN A 169 -3.35 -13.04 6.39
N GLN A 170 -2.56 -13.95 5.82
CA GLN A 170 -1.35 -13.59 5.09
C GLN A 170 -1.72 -13.12 3.68
N LEU A 171 -1.38 -11.87 3.34
CA LEU A 171 -1.73 -11.21 2.10
C LEU A 171 -1.15 -11.96 0.89
N GLU A 172 0.07 -12.46 0.99
CA GLU A 172 0.73 -13.22 -0.07
C GLU A 172 0.01 -14.52 -0.40
N ALA A 173 -0.53 -15.20 0.61
CA ALA A 173 -1.27 -16.45 0.41
C ALA A 173 -2.63 -16.19 -0.23
N ARG A 174 -3.26 -15.07 0.14
CA ARG A 174 -4.56 -14.62 -0.40
C ARG A 174 -4.45 -14.26 -1.88
N LEU A 175 -3.44 -13.49 -2.24
CA LEU A 175 -3.21 -13.04 -3.62
C LEU A 175 -2.42 -14.04 -4.47
N GLY A 176 -2.06 -15.21 -3.92
CA GLY A 176 -1.26 -16.21 -4.63
C GLY A 176 0.14 -15.73 -5.04
N LEU A 177 0.73 -14.82 -4.26
CA LEU A 177 2.06 -14.29 -4.54
C LEU A 177 3.10 -15.37 -4.30
N LYS A 178 3.93 -15.63 -5.30
CA LYS A 178 5.06 -16.56 -5.20
C LYS A 178 6.33 -15.75 -5.03
N PRO A 179 7.26 -16.16 -4.13
CA PRO A 179 8.60 -15.59 -4.11
C PRO A 179 9.20 -15.79 -5.50
N SER A 180 9.32 -14.72 -6.26
CA SER A 180 10.02 -14.75 -7.54
C SER A 180 11.52 -14.85 -7.26
N GLN A 181 12.24 -15.63 -8.07
CA GLN A 181 13.70 -15.58 -8.05
C GLN A 181 14.10 -14.15 -8.39
N ARG A 182 14.99 -13.57 -7.57
CA ARG A 182 15.55 -12.23 -7.78
C ARG A 182 15.88 -12.07 -9.27
N PRO A 183 15.37 -11.04 -9.97
CA PRO A 183 15.74 -10.85 -11.36
C PRO A 183 17.27 -10.80 -11.43
N ALA A 184 17.84 -11.64 -12.30
CA ALA A 184 19.28 -11.69 -12.50
C ALA A 184 19.77 -10.25 -12.69
N GLU A 185 20.78 -9.85 -11.90
CA GLU A 185 21.41 -8.55 -12.07
C GLU A 185 21.71 -8.33 -13.55
N PRO A 186 21.45 -7.14 -14.10
CA PRO A 186 21.87 -6.83 -15.46
C PRO A 186 23.36 -7.15 -15.52
N ARG A 187 23.75 -8.16 -16.30
CA ARG A 187 25.17 -8.44 -16.55
C ARG A 187 25.76 -7.13 -17.02
N GLU A 188 26.65 -6.56 -16.22
CA GLU A 188 27.51 -5.47 -16.66
C GLU A 188 28.03 -5.86 -18.04
N ARG A 189 27.80 -5.02 -19.04
CA ARG A 189 28.50 -5.16 -20.32
C ARG A 189 29.98 -4.85 -20.05
N SER A 190 30.69 -5.82 -19.50
CA SER A 190 32.14 -5.82 -19.44
C SER A 190 32.64 -6.02 -20.88
N GLY A 191 33.17 -4.96 -21.48
CA GLY A 191 33.86 -5.05 -22.77
C GLY A 191 33.60 -3.88 -23.71
N LEU A 192 33.92 -2.66 -23.28
CA LEU A 192 34.48 -1.68 -24.21
C LEU A 192 36.01 -1.84 -24.11
N PRO A 193 36.72 -2.28 -25.16
CA PRO A 193 38.16 -2.12 -25.20
C PRO A 193 38.49 -0.64 -25.26
N ALA A 194 39.44 -0.25 -24.43
CA ALA A 194 40.07 1.05 -24.40
C ALA A 194 40.91 1.29 -25.69
N ASP A 195 41.14 2.58 -25.94
CA ASP A 195 42.24 3.14 -26.74
C ASP A 195 42.07 3.18 -28.27
N GLU A 196 41.42 4.24 -28.77
CA GLU A 196 41.86 4.89 -30.01
C GLU A 196 42.79 6.06 -29.65
N PRO A 197 44.08 6.03 -30.02
CA PRO A 197 44.90 7.23 -29.99
C PRO A 197 44.57 8.09 -31.21
N TYR A 198 43.99 9.27 -30.96
CA TYR A 198 44.05 10.40 -31.88
C TYR A 198 45.53 10.76 -32.09
N ALA A 199 46.06 10.47 -33.27
CA ALA A 199 47.29 11.09 -33.75
C ALA A 199 46.89 12.28 -34.63
N ASP A 200 47.18 13.47 -34.12
CA ASP A 200 47.38 14.67 -34.93
C ASP A 200 48.39 14.38 -36.04
N SER A 201 48.05 14.75 -37.27
CA SER A 201 49.04 15.23 -38.23
C SER A 201 48.36 16.26 -39.13
N ASP A 202 48.68 17.52 -38.85
CA ASP A 202 48.69 18.60 -39.82
C ASP A 202 49.74 18.29 -40.91
N GLU A 203 49.31 18.26 -42.18
CA GLU A 203 49.91 18.92 -43.36
C GLU A 203 49.13 18.56 -44.64
#